data_AF-F0TC91-F1
#
_entry.id   AF-F0TC91-F1
#
_cell.length_a   1.000
_cell.length_b   1.000
_cell.length_c   1.000
_cell.angle_alpha   90.00
_cell.angle_beta   90.00
_cell.angle_gamma   90.00
#
_symmetry.space_group_name_H-M   'P 1'
#
loop_
_entity.id
_entity.type
_entity.pdbx_description
1 polymer ?
#
loop_
_entity_poly.entity_id
_entity_poly.type
_entity_poly.pdbx_seq_one_letter_code
_entity_poly.pdbx_strand_id
1 'polypeptide(L)' 'MVKEVDEDKAFEQKLKGKMGWKCSCSLDIVDKKCSLKEIACKDCGKVFKTNRDVEYCFDCEKKH' A
#
# COMPACT_ATOMS: atom_id res chain seq x y z
N MET A 1 -29.99 -29.61 -33.99
CA MET A 1 -28.97 -28.55 -33.94
C MET A 1 -29.15 -27.82 -32.63
N VAL A 2 -28.31 -28.14 -31.64
CA VAL A 2 -28.36 -27.55 -30.30
C VAL A 2 -27.88 -26.11 -30.42
N LYS A 3 -28.72 -25.14 -30.05
CA LYS A 3 -28.30 -23.75 -29.88
C LYS A 3 -27.47 -23.69 -28.60
N GLU A 4 -26.18 -23.98 -28.71
CA GLU A 4 -25.19 -23.71 -27.67
C GLU A 4 -24.99 -22.20 -27.62
N VAL A 5 -25.86 -21.55 -26.85
CA VAL A 5 -25.81 -20.10 -26.61
C VAL A 5 -24.58 -19.85 -25.75
N ASP A 6 -23.48 -19.44 -26.37
CA ASP A 6 -22.63 -18.26 -26.09
C ASP A 6 -22.33 -17.87 -24.60
N GLU A 7 -22.56 -18.75 -23.63
CA GLU A 7 -22.34 -18.52 -22.20
C GLU A 7 -20.86 -18.31 -21.90
N ASP A 8 -19.98 -19.06 -22.57
CA ASP A 8 -18.53 -18.89 -22.50
C ASP A 8 -18.11 -17.51 -23.02
N LYS A 9 -18.72 -17.02 -24.10
CA LYS A 9 -18.40 -15.72 -24.67
C LYS A 9 -18.88 -14.57 -23.79
N ALA A 10 -20.04 -14.72 -23.16
CA ALA A 10 -20.57 -13.78 -22.19
C ALA A 10 -19.72 -13.75 -20.91
N PHE A 11 -19.24 -14.91 -20.44
CA PHE A 11 -18.30 -15.02 -19.32
C PHE A 11 -16.94 -14.39 -19.66
N GLU A 12 -16.40 -14.67 -20.85
CA GLU A 12 -15.16 -14.07 -21.35
C GLU A 12 -15.25 -12.56 -21.51
N GLN A 13 -16.36 -12.00 -22.01
CA GLN A 13 -16.56 -10.55 -22.07
C GLN A 13 -16.63 -9.91 -20.68
N LYS A 14 -17.25 -10.60 -19.71
CA LYS A 14 -17.33 -10.14 -18.31
C LYS A 14 -15.96 -10.15 -17.61
N LEU A 15 -15.06 -11.05 -18.00
CA LEU A 15 -13.67 -11.10 -17.53
C LEU A 15 -12.77 -10.08 -18.24
N LYS A 16 -12.93 -9.88 -19.56
CA LYS A 16 -12.18 -8.88 -20.35
C LYS A 16 -12.36 -7.45 -19.84
N GLY A 17 -13.51 -7.13 -19.25
CA GLY A 17 -13.77 -5.83 -18.60
C GLY A 17 -13.28 -5.70 -17.16
N LYS A 18 -12.90 -6.81 -16.49
CA LYS A 18 -12.49 -6.83 -15.07
C LYS A 18 -11.01 -7.06 -14.84
N MET A 19 -10.31 -7.66 -15.79
CA MET A 19 -8.84 -7.69 -15.82
C MET A 19 -8.29 -6.41 -16.44
N GLY A 20 -8.86 -5.26 -16.05
CA GLY A 20 -8.20 -4.00 -16.24
C GLY A 20 -6.86 -4.13 -15.52
N TRP A 21 -5.80 -4.16 -16.31
CA TRP A 21 -4.41 -4.07 -15.89
C TRP A 21 -4.25 -2.78 -15.09
N LYS A 22 -4.70 -2.79 -13.83
CA LYS A 22 -4.28 -1.79 -12.86
C LYS A 22 -2.82 -2.12 -12.65
N CYS A 23 -1.98 -1.41 -13.40
CA CYS A 23 -0.56 -1.29 -13.13
C CYS A 23 -0.36 -1.19 -11.62
N SER A 24 0.73 -1.69 -11.07
CA SER A 24 1.08 -1.47 -9.66
C SER A 24 1.08 0.04 -9.29
N CYS A 25 1.17 0.90 -10.31
CA CYS A 25 1.05 2.36 -10.25
C CYS A 25 -0.40 2.89 -10.22
N SER A 26 -1.40 2.07 -10.53
CA SER A 26 -2.84 2.31 -10.36
C SER A 26 -3.39 1.69 -9.08
N LEU A 27 -2.54 1.45 -8.07
CA LEU A 27 -3.04 1.66 -6.72
C LEU A 27 -3.45 3.12 -6.69
N ASP A 28 -4.76 3.38 -6.79
CA ASP A 28 -5.36 4.59 -6.25
C ASP A 28 -4.63 4.84 -4.94
N ILE A 29 -3.72 5.82 -4.97
CA ILE A 29 -2.79 6.12 -3.88
C ILE A 29 -3.71 6.40 -2.74
N VAL A 30 -3.94 5.38 -1.91
CA VAL A 30 -4.80 5.52 -0.76
C VAL A 30 -4.01 6.50 0.06
N ASP A 31 -4.44 7.75 0.00
CA ASP A 31 -3.96 8.87 0.79
C ASP A 31 -4.37 8.58 2.24
N LYS A 32 -3.87 7.46 2.76
CA LYS A 32 -3.85 7.12 4.15
C LYS A 32 -2.94 8.17 4.73
N LYS A 33 -3.54 9.27 5.18
CA LYS A 33 -2.91 10.29 6.01
C LYS A 33 -1.94 9.58 6.94
N CYS A 34 -0.67 9.65 6.60
CA CYS A 34 0.34 8.86 7.25
C CYS A 34 0.58 9.57 8.58
N SER A 35 0.04 9.06 9.69
CA SER A 35 0.22 9.64 11.02
C SER A 35 1.66 9.51 11.55
N LEU A 36 2.59 9.09 10.70
CA LEU A 36 4.01 8.93 10.97
C LEU A 36 4.69 10.29 10.83
N LYS A 37 5.18 10.81 11.95
CA LYS A 37 6.02 12.00 12.01
C LYS A 37 7.48 11.60 11.72
N GLU A 38 8.20 12.46 11.03
CA GLU A 38 9.64 12.30 10.86
C GLU A 38 10.36 13.03 11.99
N ILE A 39 11.26 12.32 12.69
CA ILE A 39 12.01 12.84 13.83
C ILE A 39 13.48 12.46 13.73
N ALA A 40 14.34 13.30 14.30
CA ALA A 40 15.77 13.03 14.40
C ALA A 40 16.13 12.61 15.83
N CYS A 41 16.86 11.51 15.97
CA CYS A 41 17.37 11.06 17.26
C CYS A 41 18.36 12.09 17.83
N LYS A 42 18.15 12.54 19.08
CA LYS A 42 19.06 13.49 19.74
C LYS A 42 20.46 12.96 20.01
N ASP A 43 20.62 11.64 20.12
CA ASP A 43 21.89 10.99 20.48
C ASP A 43 22.72 10.64 19.23
N CYS A 44 22.17 9.82 18.32
CA CYS A 44 22.89 9.38 17.11
C CYS A 44 22.62 10.20 15.84
N GLY A 45 21.68 11.15 15.85
CA GLY A 45 21.31 11.96 14.69
C GLY A 45 20.56 11.20 13.57
N LYS A 46 20.24 9.92 13.75
CA LYS A 46 19.45 9.15 12.77
C LYS A 46 18.05 9.77 12.63
N VAL A 47 17.64 10.01 11.38
CA VAL A 47 16.28 10.44 11.04
C VAL A 47 15.40 9.22 10.78
N PHE A 48 14.24 9.15 11.43
CA PHE A 48 13.31 8.04 11.28
C PHE A 48 11.86 8.50 11.38
N LYS A 49 10.95 7.68 10.83
CA LYS A 49 9.51 7.93 10.86
C LYS A 49 8.87 7.11 11.95
N THR A 50 8.15 7.77 12.85
CA THR A 50 7.43 7.11 13.94
C THR A 50 6.12 7.85 14.23
N ASN A 51 5.13 7.12 14.73
CA ASN A 51 3.89 7.70 15.24
C ASN A 51 3.95 7.96 16.75
N ARG A 52 5.06 7.60 17.41
CA ARG A 52 5.30 7.82 18.84
C ARG A 52 6.06 9.13 19.05
N ASP A 53 5.68 9.90 20.06
CA ASP A 53 6.42 11.09 20.49
C ASP A 53 7.65 10.65 21.31
N VAL A 54 8.71 10.24 20.61
CA VAL A 54 10.01 9.87 21.18
C VAL A 54 11.09 10.78 20.62
N GLU A 55 12.14 11.03 21.39
CA GLU A 55 13.27 11.88 20.97
C GLU A 55 14.52 11.06 20.59
N TYR A 56 14.46 9.75 20.81
CA TYR A 56 15.55 8.81 20.61
C TYR A 56 15.13 7.71 19.64
N CYS A 57 16.07 7.21 18.84
CA CYS A 57 15.83 6.02 18.03
C CYS A 57 15.75 4.78 18.93
N PHE A 58 15.17 3.69 18.42
CA PHE A 58 15.05 2.42 19.14
C PHE A 58 16.37 1.88 19.72
N ASP A 59 17.52 2.19 19.08
CA ASP A 59 18.83 1.76 19.55
C ASP A 59 19.28 2.57 20.78
N CYS A 60 18.98 3.87 20.79
CA CYS A 60 19.35 4.80 21.86
C CYS A 60 18.34 4.77 23.01
N GLU A 61 17.06 4.53 22.72
CA GLU A 61 16.01 4.36 23.73
C GLU A 61 16.32 3.19 24.69
N LYS A 62 16.98 2.13 24.20
CA LYS A 62 17.40 0.99 25.05
C LYS A 62 18.58 1.28 25.98
N LYS A 63 19.27 2.41 25.80
CA LYS A 63 20.46 2.79 26.58
C LYS A 63 20.13 3.79 27.70
N HIS A 64 18.92 4.33 27.71
CA HIS A 64 18.38 5.25 28.71
C HIS A 64 17.26 4.57 29.51
#